data_AF-A0A497V596-F1
#
_entry.id   AF-A0A497V596-F1
#
_cell.length_a   1.000
_cell.length_b   1.000
_cell.length_c   1.000
_cell.angle_alpha   90.00
_cell.angle_beta   90.00
_cell.angle_gamma   90.00
#
_symmetry.space_group_name_H-M   'P 1'
#
loop_
_entity.id
_entity.type
_entity.pdbx_description
1 polymer ?
#
loop_
_entity_poly.entity_id
_entity_poly.type
_entity_poly.pdbx_seq_one_letter_code
_entity_poly.pdbx_strand_id
1 'polypeptide(L)'
;MKKITLLLNLFVVGFTYAQTNLTQTENYIYEKTCLTEDCSKKTETVQYLDGLGRVKQNIAVKATPSGKDIAVPVEYDTYGRQVKSYLPVPQSGTQNGALYADPLSNASSLYGNEKIYAEKVLESSPLGRSLQQKQVGNDWSGHPVQFSYDANTSADAVKKYSVVTSWIEGRTNSELSLSGTYAENTLYKSTVTDEDGNITTQFKNKKGQTILTRKKDGVQNADTYYIYNEYGGLAYTLPPLASASALTLDMVDNLCYQYRYDGWNRLVEKKIPGKGWEFMVYDKRTE
;
A
#
# COMPACT_ATOMS: atom_id res chain seq x y z
N MET A 1 29.73 69.66 -45.73
CA MET A 1 29.16 68.41 -46.28
C MET A 1 29.24 67.34 -45.20
N LYS A 2 28.08 66.95 -44.63
CA LYS A 2 28.00 66.00 -43.50
C LYS A 2 28.14 64.56 -44.02
N LYS A 3 29.05 63.78 -43.46
CA LYS A 3 29.16 62.34 -43.72
C LYS A 3 28.16 61.59 -42.82
N ILE A 4 27.24 60.87 -43.43
CA ILE A 4 26.28 59.99 -42.74
C ILE A 4 26.86 58.58 -42.75
N THR A 5 27.23 58.08 -41.59
CA THR A 5 27.64 56.69 -41.36
C THR A 5 26.39 55.86 -41.06
N LEU A 6 26.04 54.93 -41.95
CA LEU A 6 24.90 54.02 -41.76
C LEU A 6 25.41 52.75 -41.06
N LEU A 7 25.09 52.59 -39.77
CA LEU A 7 25.35 51.38 -38.99
C LEU A 7 24.22 50.37 -39.25
N LEU A 8 24.56 49.26 -39.90
CA LEU A 8 23.68 48.12 -40.15
C LEU A 8 23.64 47.24 -38.89
N ASN A 9 22.57 47.34 -38.10
CA ASN A 9 22.33 46.44 -36.96
C ASN A 9 21.80 45.09 -37.47
N LEU A 10 22.65 44.07 -37.43
CA LEU A 10 22.30 42.68 -37.72
C LEU A 10 21.55 42.10 -36.49
N PHE A 11 20.23 42.00 -36.58
CA PHE A 11 19.39 41.36 -35.56
C PHE A 11 19.54 39.83 -35.68
N VAL A 12 20.40 39.24 -34.85
CA VAL A 12 20.48 37.78 -34.71
C VAL A 12 19.34 37.33 -33.80
N VAL A 13 18.25 36.84 -34.40
CA VAL A 13 17.20 36.13 -33.68
C VAL A 13 17.74 34.74 -33.33
N GLY A 14 18.30 34.61 -32.14
CA GLY A 14 18.63 33.32 -31.56
C GLY A 14 17.34 32.61 -31.18
N PHE A 15 16.92 31.61 -31.96
CA PHE A 15 15.90 30.67 -31.52
C PHE A 15 16.47 29.84 -30.38
N THR A 16 16.19 30.22 -29.14
CA THR A 16 16.40 29.36 -27.96
C THR A 16 15.30 28.30 -27.96
N TYR A 17 15.48 27.25 -28.75
CA TYR A 17 14.73 26.03 -28.53
C TYR A 17 15.13 25.52 -27.13
N ALA A 18 14.18 25.47 -26.20
CA ALA A 18 14.32 24.67 -24.99
C ALA A 18 14.29 23.20 -25.43
N GLN A 19 15.40 22.70 -25.98
CA GLN A 19 15.50 21.33 -26.49
C GLN A 19 15.60 20.38 -25.31
N THR A 20 14.49 19.71 -25.01
CA THR A 20 14.56 18.40 -24.36
C THR A 20 15.25 17.45 -25.35
N ASN A 21 16.24 16.71 -24.87
CA ASN A 21 16.99 15.79 -25.72
C ASN A 21 16.41 14.38 -25.56
N LEU A 22 15.12 14.25 -25.88
CA LEU A 22 14.40 12.99 -25.70
C LEU A 22 14.90 11.95 -26.71
N THR A 23 15.07 10.71 -26.27
CA THR A 23 15.56 9.62 -27.13
C THR A 23 14.49 9.24 -28.16
N GLN A 24 14.67 9.68 -29.41
CA GLN A 24 13.67 9.54 -30.47
C GLN A 24 13.44 8.09 -30.96
N THR A 25 14.36 7.18 -30.66
CA THR A 25 14.25 5.75 -31.02
C THR A 25 13.41 4.95 -30.03
N GLU A 26 12.87 5.60 -29.00
CA GLU A 26 12.19 4.96 -27.87
C GLU A 26 10.80 5.56 -27.67
N ASN A 27 9.88 4.75 -27.18
CA ASN A 27 8.56 5.23 -26.79
C ASN A 27 8.67 5.96 -25.45
N TYR A 28 8.06 7.15 -25.33
CA TYR A 28 8.08 7.91 -24.09
C TYR A 28 6.80 8.73 -23.87
N ILE A 29 6.56 9.05 -22.59
CA ILE A 29 5.59 10.06 -22.14
C ILE A 29 6.40 11.19 -21.52
N TYR A 30 6.21 12.41 -22.00
CA TYR A 30 6.84 13.61 -21.46
C TYR A 30 5.79 14.50 -20.81
N GLU A 31 6.05 14.90 -19.57
CA GLU A 31 5.21 15.82 -18.82
C GLU A 31 6.03 17.03 -18.41
N LYS A 32 5.43 18.21 -18.57
CA LYS A 32 6.00 19.49 -18.17
C LYS A 32 4.96 20.30 -17.42
N THR A 33 5.29 20.66 -16.20
CA THR A 33 4.43 21.47 -15.34
C THR A 33 5.11 22.81 -15.08
N CYS A 34 4.46 23.89 -15.49
CA CYS A 34 4.94 25.24 -15.23
C CYS A 34 4.54 25.67 -13.82
N LEU A 35 5.52 26.08 -13.02
CA LEU A 35 5.32 26.55 -11.65
C LEU A 35 5.05 28.06 -11.59
N THR A 36 5.29 28.76 -12.70
CA THR A 36 5.04 30.18 -12.89
C THR A 36 4.26 30.39 -14.18
N GLU A 37 3.52 31.50 -14.27
CA GLU A 37 2.69 31.86 -15.43
C GLU A 37 3.51 31.96 -16.73
N ASP A 38 4.75 32.42 -16.62
CA ASP A 38 5.71 32.53 -17.72
C ASP A 38 6.49 31.23 -18.00
N CYS A 39 6.23 30.15 -17.26
CA CYS A 39 6.95 28.88 -17.32
C CYS A 39 8.48 28.99 -17.10
N SER A 40 8.99 30.09 -16.55
CA SER A 40 10.42 30.26 -16.24
C SER A 40 10.89 29.26 -15.17
N LYS A 41 10.00 28.89 -14.25
CA LYS A 41 10.18 27.75 -13.36
C LYS A 41 9.28 26.62 -13.80
N LYS A 42 9.86 25.43 -13.95
CA LYS A 42 9.18 24.25 -14.45
C LYS A 42 9.72 22.99 -13.80
N THR A 43 8.88 21.97 -13.73
CA THR A 43 9.26 20.59 -13.47
C THR A 43 9.00 19.78 -14.72
N GLU A 44 9.92 18.88 -15.04
CA GLU A 44 9.89 18.09 -16.26
C GLU A 44 10.17 16.63 -15.91
N THR A 45 9.33 15.73 -16.41
CA THR A 45 9.49 14.28 -16.23
C THR A 45 9.35 13.57 -17.56
N VAL A 46 10.10 12.49 -17.74
CA VAL A 46 10.06 11.62 -18.90
C VAL A 46 9.90 10.19 -18.41
N GLN A 47 8.89 9.48 -18.92
CA GLN A 47 8.72 8.05 -18.69
C GLN A 47 8.99 7.32 -19.99
N TYR A 48 10.07 6.56 -20.05
CA TYR A 48 10.36 5.70 -21.19
C TYR A 48 9.64 4.36 -21.06
N LEU A 49 9.12 3.88 -22.17
CA LEU A 49 8.37 2.63 -22.28
C LEU A 49 9.18 1.61 -23.09
N ASP A 50 8.98 0.32 -22.80
CA ASP A 50 9.45 -0.77 -23.63
C ASP A 50 8.52 -1.03 -24.83
N GLY A 51 8.86 -2.01 -25.67
CA GLY A 51 8.06 -2.39 -26.84
C GLY A 51 6.67 -2.96 -26.51
N LEU A 52 6.39 -3.28 -25.24
CA LEU A 52 5.09 -3.73 -24.75
C LEU A 52 4.31 -2.60 -24.05
N GLY A 53 4.84 -1.38 -24.06
CA GLY A 53 4.21 -0.22 -23.42
C GLY A 53 4.40 -0.16 -21.90
N ARG A 54 5.30 -0.96 -21.32
CA ARG A 54 5.59 -0.93 -19.88
C ARG A 54 6.71 0.06 -19.59
N VAL A 55 6.61 0.78 -18.48
CA VAL A 55 7.64 1.75 -18.05
C VAL A 55 8.96 1.03 -17.80
N LYS A 56 10.04 1.46 -18.43
CA LYS A 56 11.40 0.94 -18.22
C LYS A 56 12.33 1.90 -17.48
N GLN A 57 12.07 3.20 -17.56
CA GLN A 57 12.85 4.21 -16.85
C GLN A 57 12.04 5.50 -16.68
N ASN A 58 12.04 6.04 -15.47
CA ASN A 58 11.51 7.36 -15.17
C ASN A 58 12.67 8.34 -14.97
N ILE A 59 12.59 9.53 -15.56
CA ILE A 59 13.60 10.57 -15.44
C ILE A 59 12.94 11.86 -15.00
N ALA A 60 13.39 12.41 -13.88
CA ALA A 60 13.09 13.79 -13.51
C ALA A 60 14.23 14.69 -14.02
N VAL A 61 13.92 15.56 -14.97
CA VAL A 61 14.90 16.37 -15.71
C VAL A 61 15.34 17.53 -14.83
N LYS A 62 16.66 17.69 -14.63
CA LYS A 62 17.27 18.76 -13.82
C LYS A 62 16.68 18.90 -12.42
N ALA A 63 16.19 17.82 -11.84
CA ALA A 63 15.47 17.83 -10.57
C ALA A 63 16.35 17.97 -9.32
N THR A 64 17.65 17.73 -9.44
CA THR A 64 18.58 17.94 -8.32
C THR A 64 18.92 19.43 -8.14
N PRO A 65 19.35 19.89 -6.93
CA PRO A 65 19.75 21.29 -6.72
C PRO A 65 20.90 21.77 -7.61
N SER A 66 21.73 20.85 -8.12
CA SER A 66 22.82 21.15 -9.06
C SER A 66 22.41 21.07 -10.53
N GLY A 67 21.11 20.95 -10.82
CA GLY A 67 20.57 20.91 -12.18
C GLY A 67 20.88 19.60 -12.94
N LYS A 68 21.11 18.50 -12.22
CA LYS A 68 21.29 17.15 -12.79
C LYS A 68 19.97 16.37 -12.80
N ASP A 69 19.90 15.39 -13.69
CA ASP A 69 18.73 14.52 -13.82
C ASP A 69 18.71 13.48 -12.69
N ILE A 70 17.52 12.97 -12.37
CA ILE A 70 17.33 11.83 -11.48
C ILE A 70 16.67 10.72 -12.30
N ALA A 71 17.31 9.57 -12.40
CA ALA A 71 16.79 8.42 -13.13
C ALA A 71 16.37 7.31 -12.16
N VAL A 72 15.23 6.67 -12.44
CA VAL A 72 14.72 5.51 -11.71
C VAL A 72 14.46 4.41 -12.73
N PRO A 73 15.30 3.36 -12.79
CA PRO A 73 15.03 2.22 -13.66
C PRO A 73 13.86 1.40 -13.12
N VAL A 74 13.15 0.76 -14.05
CA VAL A 74 12.09 -0.20 -13.74
C VAL A 74 12.44 -1.50 -14.43
N GLU A 75 12.66 -2.54 -13.63
CA GLU A 75 12.99 -3.88 -14.09
C GLU A 75 11.80 -4.82 -13.88
N TYR A 76 11.58 -5.68 -14.86
CA TYR A 76 10.57 -6.72 -14.80
C TYR A 76 11.24 -8.09 -14.79
N ASP A 77 10.64 -9.04 -14.07
CA ASP A 77 11.03 -10.43 -14.16
C ASP A 77 10.60 -11.06 -15.51
N THR A 78 10.92 -12.34 -15.71
CA THR A 78 10.56 -13.10 -16.92
C THR A 78 9.06 -13.19 -17.17
N TYR A 79 8.24 -12.94 -16.14
CA TYR A 79 6.78 -12.95 -16.20
C TYR A 79 6.20 -11.54 -16.37
N GLY A 80 7.06 -10.52 -16.53
CA GLY A 80 6.64 -9.14 -16.73
C GLY A 80 6.18 -8.42 -15.48
N ARG A 81 6.56 -8.90 -14.29
CA ARG A 81 6.19 -8.32 -13.00
C ARG A 81 7.32 -7.46 -12.44
N GLN A 82 6.98 -6.31 -11.87
CA GLN A 82 7.96 -5.46 -11.19
C GLN A 82 8.19 -5.96 -9.76
N VAL A 83 9.27 -6.71 -9.54
CA VAL A 83 9.64 -7.26 -8.23
C VAL A 83 10.63 -6.40 -7.46
N LYS A 84 11.24 -5.40 -8.12
CA LYS A 84 12.16 -4.44 -7.50
C LYS A 84 11.63 -3.02 -7.61
N SER A 85 11.83 -2.26 -6.55
CA SER A 85 11.57 -0.82 -6.52
C SER A 85 12.85 -0.10 -6.12
N TYR A 86 13.49 0.55 -7.10
CA TYR A 86 14.75 1.26 -6.91
C TYR A 86 14.53 2.64 -6.27
N LEU A 87 15.48 3.06 -5.44
CA LEU A 87 15.61 4.45 -5.02
C LEU A 87 15.96 5.33 -6.22
N PRO A 88 15.62 6.63 -6.18
CA PRO A 88 15.99 7.54 -7.25
C PRO A 88 17.49 7.70 -7.35
N VAL A 89 18.07 7.57 -8.55
CA VAL A 89 19.51 7.70 -8.75
C VAL A 89 19.82 9.03 -9.43
N PRO A 90 20.36 10.03 -8.69
CA PRO A 90 20.90 11.23 -9.32
C PRO A 90 21.98 10.84 -10.32
N GLN A 91 21.98 11.47 -11.48
CA GLN A 91 22.94 11.19 -12.54
C GLN A 91 24.15 12.12 -12.42
N SER A 92 25.29 11.74 -13.00
CA SER A 92 26.53 12.52 -12.92
C SER A 92 26.41 13.91 -13.59
N GLY A 93 25.54 14.01 -14.60
CA GLY A 93 25.12 15.24 -15.27
C GLY A 93 23.68 15.15 -15.78
N THR A 94 23.25 16.15 -16.56
CA THR A 94 21.93 16.15 -17.23
C THR A 94 22.07 15.70 -18.67
N GLN A 95 21.18 14.83 -19.12
CA GLN A 95 20.98 14.52 -20.53
C GLN A 95 19.72 15.20 -21.08
N ASN A 96 19.18 16.20 -20.36
CA ASN A 96 17.94 16.90 -20.68
C ASN A 96 16.77 15.94 -20.96
N GLY A 97 16.70 14.85 -20.20
CA GLY A 97 15.63 13.84 -20.31
C GLY A 97 15.89 12.70 -21.30
N ALA A 98 17.08 12.58 -21.90
CA ALA A 98 17.44 11.40 -22.68
C ALA A 98 17.50 10.14 -21.81
N LEU A 99 17.23 8.98 -22.40
CA LEU A 99 17.32 7.68 -21.73
C LEU A 99 18.77 7.37 -21.31
N TYR A 100 18.95 6.98 -20.05
CA TYR A 100 20.23 6.48 -19.55
C TYR A 100 20.34 4.98 -19.78
N ALA A 101 21.40 4.53 -20.45
CA ALA A 101 21.63 3.10 -20.71
C ALA A 101 21.94 2.31 -19.41
N ASP A 102 22.72 2.90 -18.51
CA ASP A 102 23.04 2.33 -17.19
C ASP A 102 22.87 3.40 -16.09
N PRO A 103 21.62 3.67 -15.65
CA PRO A 103 21.37 4.67 -14.62
C PRO A 103 21.89 4.25 -13.23
N LEU A 104 22.11 2.95 -13.01
CA LEU A 104 22.54 2.40 -11.71
C LEU A 104 24.04 2.56 -11.49
N SER A 105 24.84 2.73 -12.55
CA SER A 105 26.27 3.02 -12.47
C SER A 105 26.62 4.17 -11.51
N ASN A 106 25.75 5.18 -11.40
CA ASN A 106 25.98 6.34 -10.53
C ASN A 106 25.43 6.15 -9.09
N ALA A 107 24.74 5.05 -8.79
CA ALA A 107 24.12 4.82 -7.48
C ALA A 107 25.13 4.85 -6.34
N SER A 108 26.31 4.27 -6.53
CA SER A 108 27.35 4.18 -5.51
C SER A 108 27.90 5.55 -5.08
N SER A 109 27.79 6.57 -5.94
CA SER A 109 28.22 7.94 -5.62
C SER A 109 27.42 8.57 -4.48
N LEU A 110 26.15 8.18 -4.32
CA LEU A 110 25.26 8.68 -3.27
C LEU A 110 25.01 7.65 -2.17
N TYR A 111 24.82 6.39 -2.56
CA TYR A 111 24.36 5.33 -1.66
C TYR A 111 25.50 4.37 -1.24
N GLY A 112 26.73 4.56 -1.75
CA GLY A 112 27.86 3.68 -1.45
C GLY A 112 27.61 2.24 -1.89
N ASN A 113 27.84 1.30 -0.98
CA ASN A 113 27.63 -0.14 -1.22
C ASN A 113 26.25 -0.62 -0.73
N GLU A 114 25.31 0.29 -0.43
CA GLU A 114 23.97 -0.09 0.03
C GLU A 114 23.12 -0.70 -1.08
N LYS A 115 22.27 -1.64 -0.70
CA LYS A 115 21.22 -2.16 -1.58
C LYS A 115 20.15 -1.07 -1.78
N ILE A 116 20.13 -0.42 -2.94
CA ILE A 116 19.24 0.72 -3.23
C ILE A 116 17.84 0.34 -3.73
N TYR A 117 17.35 -0.87 -3.43
CA TYR A 117 16.02 -1.28 -3.86
C TYR A 117 15.32 -2.15 -2.83
N ALA A 118 14.00 -1.95 -2.74
CA ALA A 118 13.12 -2.91 -2.10
C ALA A 118 12.84 -4.05 -3.08
N GLU A 119 12.72 -5.27 -2.57
CA GLU A 119 12.57 -6.48 -3.35
C GLU A 119 11.39 -7.32 -2.83
N LYS A 120 10.59 -7.85 -3.73
CA LYS A 120 9.51 -8.79 -3.42
C LYS A 120 9.81 -10.13 -4.04
N VAL A 121 9.80 -11.18 -3.23
CA VAL A 121 9.84 -12.57 -3.70
C VAL A 121 8.41 -13.05 -3.78
N LEU A 122 7.97 -13.41 -4.98
CA LEU A 122 6.62 -13.89 -5.23
C LEU A 122 6.59 -15.41 -5.37
N GLU A 123 5.44 -16.01 -5.05
CA GLU A 123 5.14 -17.41 -5.31
C GLU A 123 5.18 -17.69 -6.82
N SER A 124 5.73 -18.83 -7.21
CA SER A 124 5.74 -19.34 -8.59
C SER A 124 4.37 -19.91 -9.00
N SER A 125 3.28 -19.25 -8.61
CA SER A 125 1.92 -19.58 -8.97
C SER A 125 1.33 -18.48 -9.85
N PRO A 126 0.31 -18.78 -10.68
CA PRO A 126 -0.41 -17.74 -11.42
C PRO A 126 -1.01 -16.66 -10.53
N LEU A 127 -1.23 -16.96 -9.24
CA LEU A 127 -1.76 -16.02 -8.26
C LEU A 127 -0.70 -15.00 -7.79
N GLY A 128 0.60 -15.32 -7.93
CA GLY A 128 1.70 -14.38 -7.72
C GLY A 128 1.74 -13.74 -6.34
N ARG A 129 1.36 -14.47 -5.28
CA ARG A 129 1.32 -13.94 -3.91
C ARG A 129 2.72 -13.61 -3.39
N SER A 130 2.85 -12.55 -2.61
CA SER A 130 4.11 -12.20 -1.95
C SER A 130 4.46 -13.25 -0.90
N LEU A 131 5.66 -13.81 -0.97
CA LEU A 131 6.24 -14.74 0.01
C LEU A 131 7.24 -14.03 0.91
N GLN A 132 8.01 -13.08 0.36
CA GLN A 132 8.93 -12.26 1.13
C GLN A 132 8.97 -10.83 0.58
N GLN A 133 9.20 -9.88 1.47
CA GLN A 133 9.52 -8.50 1.09
C GLN A 133 10.75 -8.05 1.86
N LYS A 134 11.73 -7.51 1.15
CA LYS A 134 12.96 -6.93 1.70
C LYS A 134 12.94 -5.43 1.44
N GLN A 135 13.21 -4.65 2.47
CA GLN A 135 13.35 -3.20 2.34
C GLN A 135 14.71 -2.84 1.73
N VAL A 136 14.86 -1.56 1.41
CA VAL A 136 16.10 -0.95 0.93
C VAL A 136 17.16 -1.00 2.03
N GLY A 137 18.41 -1.30 1.68
CA GLY A 137 19.56 -1.36 2.59
C GLY A 137 20.09 -2.78 2.77
N ASN A 138 21.38 -2.89 3.07
CA ASN A 138 22.06 -4.17 3.24
C ASN A 138 21.54 -4.94 4.46
N ASP A 139 21.36 -4.26 5.58
CA ASP A 139 20.90 -4.87 6.84
C ASP A 139 19.54 -5.55 6.65
N TRP A 140 18.61 -4.92 5.93
CA TRP A 140 17.28 -5.45 5.64
C TRP A 140 17.28 -6.70 4.76
N SER A 141 18.41 -7.04 4.12
CA SER A 141 18.51 -8.29 3.38
C SER A 141 18.47 -9.52 4.30
N GLY A 142 18.91 -9.37 5.56
CA GLY A 142 18.83 -10.38 6.62
C GLY A 142 17.51 -10.37 7.41
N HIS A 143 16.71 -9.30 7.27
CA HIS A 143 15.46 -9.09 8.00
C HIS A 143 14.27 -8.94 7.02
N PRO A 144 13.94 -9.97 6.22
CA PRO A 144 12.78 -9.91 5.34
C PRO A 144 11.47 -10.00 6.12
N VAL A 145 10.46 -9.25 5.69
CA VAL A 145 9.07 -9.58 6.01
C VAL A 145 8.73 -10.89 5.30
N GLN A 146 8.17 -11.85 6.03
CA GLN A 146 7.78 -13.15 5.50
C GLN A 146 6.27 -13.30 5.50
N PHE A 147 5.74 -13.92 4.45
CA PHE A 147 4.32 -14.17 4.26
C PHE A 147 4.08 -15.66 4.07
N SER A 148 3.15 -16.25 4.84
CA SER A 148 2.65 -17.61 4.65
C SER A 148 1.15 -17.61 4.42
N TYR A 149 0.67 -18.57 3.62
CA TYR A 149 -0.74 -18.73 3.30
C TYR A 149 -1.12 -20.19 3.43
N ASP A 150 -1.95 -20.49 4.42
CA ASP A 150 -2.27 -21.84 4.84
C ASP A 150 -3.77 -21.95 5.14
N ALA A 151 -4.21 -23.13 5.54
CA ALA A 151 -5.53 -23.31 6.15
C ALA A 151 -5.38 -23.42 7.68
N ASN A 152 -6.46 -23.13 8.43
CA ASN A 152 -6.40 -23.28 9.89
C ASN A 152 -6.26 -24.75 10.30
N THR A 153 -5.57 -24.98 11.40
CA THR A 153 -5.32 -26.30 11.99
C THR A 153 -6.01 -26.42 13.34
N SER A 154 -6.09 -27.63 13.88
CA SER A 154 -6.59 -27.88 15.25
C SER A 154 -5.76 -27.17 16.31
N ALA A 155 -4.44 -27.06 16.10
CA ALA A 155 -3.51 -26.35 16.99
C ALA A 155 -3.76 -24.83 17.05
N ASP A 156 -4.36 -24.23 16.02
CA ASP A 156 -4.69 -22.80 16.04
C ASP A 156 -5.82 -22.49 17.04
N ALA A 157 -6.66 -23.48 17.37
CA ALA A 157 -7.76 -23.40 18.33
C ALA A 157 -8.65 -22.14 18.18
N VAL A 158 -8.96 -21.75 16.94
CA VAL A 158 -9.74 -20.53 16.66
C VAL A 158 -11.15 -20.68 17.22
N LYS A 159 -11.52 -19.84 18.19
CA LYS A 159 -12.86 -19.85 18.80
C LYS A 159 -13.92 -19.48 17.77
N LYS A 160 -15.02 -20.21 17.76
CA LYS A 160 -16.18 -19.98 16.91
C LYS A 160 -17.27 -19.32 17.73
N TYR A 161 -17.49 -18.05 17.48
CA TYR A 161 -18.62 -17.31 18.05
C TYR A 161 -19.82 -17.35 17.11
N SER A 162 -21.00 -17.46 17.68
CA SER A 162 -22.29 -17.38 17.00
C SER A 162 -23.05 -16.16 17.49
N VAL A 163 -23.83 -15.58 16.60
CA VAL A 163 -24.77 -14.51 16.92
C VAL A 163 -26.15 -14.94 16.48
N VAL A 164 -27.15 -14.64 17.31
CA VAL A 164 -28.57 -14.69 16.92
C VAL A 164 -29.06 -13.24 16.82
N THR A 165 -29.53 -12.83 15.64
CA THR A 165 -30.00 -11.45 15.42
C THR A 165 -31.52 -11.35 15.45
N SER A 166 -32.02 -10.50 16.34
CA SER A 166 -33.40 -10.00 16.38
C SER A 166 -33.47 -8.57 15.82
N TRP A 167 -34.68 -8.08 15.58
CA TRP A 167 -34.92 -6.69 15.17
C TRP A 167 -35.71 -5.97 16.25
N ILE A 168 -35.18 -4.83 16.72
CA ILE A 168 -35.82 -3.99 17.73
C ILE A 168 -35.86 -2.58 17.15
N GLU A 169 -37.04 -1.97 17.05
CA GLU A 169 -37.20 -0.58 16.60
C GLU A 169 -36.52 -0.29 15.24
N GLY A 170 -36.57 -1.25 14.31
CA GLY A 170 -36.01 -1.09 12.96
C GLY A 170 -34.50 -1.23 12.84
N ARG A 171 -33.80 -1.68 13.90
CA ARG A 171 -32.36 -1.98 13.92
C ARG A 171 -32.09 -3.40 14.38
N THR A 172 -30.94 -3.95 13.98
CA THR A 172 -30.47 -5.26 14.42
C THR A 172 -30.11 -5.23 15.91
N ASN A 173 -30.48 -6.28 16.64
CA ASN A 173 -30.02 -6.55 17.99
C ASN A 173 -29.47 -7.98 18.06
N SER A 174 -28.18 -8.10 18.34
CA SER A 174 -27.43 -9.35 18.22
C SER A 174 -27.09 -9.92 19.60
N GLU A 175 -27.28 -11.22 19.80
CA GLU A 175 -26.88 -11.91 21.03
C GLU A 175 -25.70 -12.83 20.76
N LEU A 176 -24.59 -12.59 21.46
CA LEU A 176 -23.32 -13.30 21.27
C LEU A 176 -23.23 -14.55 22.14
N SER A 177 -22.83 -15.67 21.54
CA SER A 177 -22.55 -16.94 22.23
C SER A 177 -21.30 -17.62 21.68
N LEU A 178 -20.66 -18.47 22.50
CA LEU A 178 -19.54 -19.31 22.08
C LEU A 178 -20.06 -20.66 21.59
N SER A 179 -19.80 -20.97 20.32
CA SER A 179 -20.21 -22.20 19.61
C SER A 179 -19.05 -23.20 19.42
N GLY A 180 -18.07 -23.19 20.33
CA GLY A 180 -16.89 -24.05 20.27
C GLY A 180 -15.73 -23.46 19.46
N THR A 181 -15.05 -24.29 18.66
CA THR A 181 -13.91 -23.90 17.82
C THR A 181 -14.17 -24.25 16.35
N TYR A 182 -13.49 -23.56 15.44
CA TYR A 182 -13.53 -23.90 14.02
C TYR A 182 -12.80 -25.22 13.76
N ALA A 183 -13.39 -26.10 12.96
CA ALA A 183 -12.74 -27.31 12.47
C ALA A 183 -11.54 -26.95 11.57
N GLU A 184 -10.58 -27.86 11.45
CA GLU A 184 -9.44 -27.70 10.55
C GLU A 184 -9.88 -27.50 9.09
N ASN A 185 -9.07 -26.79 8.30
CA ASN A 185 -9.28 -26.54 6.89
C ASN A 185 -10.60 -25.78 6.55
N THR A 186 -11.16 -25.04 7.50
CA THR A 186 -12.40 -24.26 7.29
C THR A 186 -12.18 -22.76 7.06
N LEU A 187 -11.04 -22.23 7.54
CA LEU A 187 -10.64 -20.83 7.45
C LEU A 187 -9.34 -20.72 6.67
N TYR A 188 -9.22 -19.64 5.89
CA TYR A 188 -7.97 -19.22 5.29
C TYR A 188 -7.10 -18.58 6.36
N LYS A 189 -5.86 -19.05 6.50
CA LYS A 189 -4.86 -18.54 7.41
C LYS A 189 -3.81 -17.77 6.61
N SER A 190 -3.47 -16.56 7.05
CA SER A 190 -2.37 -15.79 6.49
C SER A 190 -1.48 -15.31 7.62
N THR A 191 -0.19 -15.63 7.54
CA THR A 191 0.79 -15.29 8.57
C THR A 191 1.75 -14.26 7.98
N VAL A 192 2.01 -13.19 8.73
CA VAL A 192 3.03 -12.20 8.43
C VAL A 192 4.00 -12.18 9.60
N THR A 193 5.27 -12.44 9.30
CA THR A 193 6.37 -12.19 10.23
C THR A 193 7.03 -10.89 9.79
N ASP A 194 7.03 -9.88 10.66
CA ASP A 194 7.69 -8.62 10.37
C ASP A 194 9.23 -8.75 10.48
N GLU A 195 9.93 -7.67 10.14
CA GLU A 195 11.38 -7.64 10.11
C GLU A 195 12.03 -7.85 11.50
N ASP A 196 11.29 -7.56 12.57
CA ASP A 196 11.68 -7.75 13.98
C ASP A 196 11.33 -9.15 14.50
N GLY A 197 10.63 -9.97 13.71
CA GLY A 197 10.23 -11.33 14.08
C GLY A 197 8.88 -11.43 14.79
N ASN A 198 8.11 -10.35 14.91
CA ASN A 198 6.75 -10.40 15.44
C ASN A 198 5.82 -11.04 14.43
N ILE A 199 4.97 -11.95 14.93
CA ILE A 199 4.10 -12.75 14.08
C ILE A 199 2.66 -12.24 14.21
N THR A 200 2.08 -11.84 13.09
CA THR A 200 0.65 -11.54 12.97
C THR A 200 -0.01 -12.60 12.10
N THR A 201 -0.97 -13.33 12.67
CA THR A 201 -1.79 -14.32 11.94
C THR A 201 -3.20 -13.82 11.78
N GLN A 202 -3.72 -13.85 10.57
CA GLN A 202 -5.09 -13.50 10.24
C GLN A 202 -5.85 -14.73 9.74
N PHE A 203 -7.06 -14.93 10.25
CA PHE A 203 -7.97 -15.99 9.82
C PHE A 203 -9.19 -15.39 9.13
N LYS A 204 -9.52 -15.86 7.94
CA LYS A 204 -10.68 -15.41 7.15
C LYS A 204 -11.63 -16.55 6.85
N ASN A 205 -12.92 -16.25 6.83
CA ASN A 205 -13.94 -17.19 6.36
C ASN A 205 -13.98 -17.25 4.82
N LYS A 206 -14.82 -18.14 4.27
CA LYS A 206 -15.00 -18.31 2.82
C LYS A 206 -15.62 -17.09 2.11
N LYS A 207 -16.22 -16.15 2.85
CA LYS A 207 -16.74 -14.87 2.34
C LYS A 207 -15.66 -13.77 2.32
N GLY A 208 -14.42 -14.07 2.72
CA GLY A 208 -13.33 -13.11 2.80
C GLY A 208 -13.33 -12.22 4.05
N GLN A 209 -14.26 -12.45 4.98
CA GLN A 209 -14.36 -11.68 6.22
C GLN A 209 -13.33 -12.19 7.23
N THR A 210 -12.57 -11.27 7.84
CA THR A 210 -11.62 -11.60 8.91
C THR A 210 -12.38 -12.02 10.16
N ILE A 211 -12.09 -13.21 10.70
CA ILE A 211 -12.69 -13.78 11.91
C ILE A 211 -11.81 -13.54 13.13
N LEU A 212 -10.48 -13.66 12.96
CA LEU A 212 -9.50 -13.50 14.02
C LEU A 212 -8.25 -12.82 13.46
N THR A 213 -7.77 -11.81 14.18
CA THR A 213 -6.38 -11.34 14.06
C THR A 213 -5.67 -11.68 15.36
N ARG A 214 -4.62 -12.52 15.27
CA ARG A 214 -3.77 -12.92 16.38
C ARG A 214 -2.42 -12.26 16.22
N LYS A 215 -2.02 -11.45 17.19
CA LYS A 215 -0.65 -10.93 17.30
C LYS A 215 0.10 -11.73 18.35
N LYS A 216 1.29 -12.20 18.01
CA LYS A 216 2.13 -12.96 18.94
C LYS A 216 3.36 -12.13 19.30
N ASP A 217 3.48 -11.81 20.58
CA ASP A 217 4.64 -11.13 21.16
C ASP A 217 5.54 -12.18 21.81
N GLY A 218 6.19 -13.00 20.98
CA GLY A 218 7.10 -14.11 21.35
C GLY A 218 6.46 -15.29 22.10
N VAL A 219 5.75 -15.02 23.20
CA VAL A 219 5.18 -15.98 24.16
C VAL A 219 3.66 -15.95 24.18
N GLN A 220 3.04 -14.76 24.18
CA GLN A 220 1.58 -14.62 24.33
C GLN A 220 0.88 -14.31 23.01
N ASN A 221 -0.31 -14.89 22.84
CA ASN A 221 -1.22 -14.58 21.74
C ASN A 221 -2.22 -13.51 22.18
N ALA A 222 -2.22 -12.36 21.52
CA ALA A 222 -3.23 -11.33 21.64
C ALA A 222 -4.25 -11.48 20.51
N ASP A 223 -5.40 -12.06 20.85
CA ASP A 223 -6.45 -12.41 19.88
C ASP A 223 -7.53 -11.32 19.78
N THR A 224 -7.80 -10.84 18.57
CA THR A 224 -8.95 -9.96 18.30
C THR A 224 -9.94 -10.67 17.39
N TYR A 225 -11.12 -10.98 17.92
CA TYR A 225 -12.17 -11.64 17.15
C TYR A 225 -13.15 -10.63 16.55
N TYR A 226 -13.59 -10.93 15.33
CA TYR A 226 -14.58 -10.17 14.58
C TYR A 226 -15.75 -11.09 14.29
N ILE A 227 -16.92 -10.74 14.82
CA ILE A 227 -18.11 -11.58 14.75
C ILE A 227 -19.14 -10.87 13.90
N TYR A 228 -19.64 -11.58 12.90
CA TYR A 228 -20.62 -11.06 11.94
C TYR A 228 -21.99 -11.66 12.23
N ASN A 229 -23.03 -10.86 12.01
CA ASN A 229 -24.40 -11.34 12.02
C ASN A 229 -24.73 -12.12 10.73
N GLU A 230 -25.92 -12.67 10.67
CA GLU A 230 -26.46 -13.48 9.57
C GLU A 230 -26.56 -12.67 8.25
N TYR A 231 -26.67 -11.34 8.34
CA TYR A 231 -26.69 -10.40 7.22
C TYR A 231 -25.29 -10.00 6.73
N GLY A 232 -24.23 -10.45 7.41
CA GLY A 232 -22.84 -10.14 7.07
C GLY A 232 -22.30 -8.83 7.64
N GLY A 233 -23.09 -8.09 8.42
CA GLY A 233 -22.64 -6.92 9.17
C GLY A 233 -21.79 -7.35 10.37
N LEU A 234 -20.70 -6.62 10.66
CA LEU A 234 -19.87 -6.85 11.84
C LEU A 234 -20.70 -6.49 13.07
N ALA A 235 -21.07 -7.47 13.91
CA ALA A 235 -21.91 -7.28 15.09
C ALA A 235 -21.07 -7.01 16.35
N TYR A 236 -19.93 -7.70 16.49
CA TYR A 236 -19.04 -7.54 17.63
C TYR A 236 -17.57 -7.52 17.22
N THR A 237 -16.76 -6.76 17.95
CA THR A 237 -15.30 -6.92 17.97
C THR A 237 -14.87 -7.19 19.41
N LEU A 238 -14.22 -8.32 19.64
CA LEU A 238 -13.71 -8.77 20.94
C LEU A 238 -12.21 -8.49 20.99
N PRO A 239 -11.76 -7.50 21.78
CA PRO A 239 -10.34 -7.24 21.98
C PRO A 239 -9.63 -8.39 22.73
N PRO A 240 -8.29 -8.40 22.76
CA PRO A 240 -7.49 -9.43 23.43
C PRO A 240 -7.93 -9.73 24.86
N LEU A 241 -8.17 -8.70 25.66
CA LEU A 241 -8.59 -8.85 27.05
C LEU A 241 -9.94 -9.57 27.20
N ALA A 242 -10.90 -9.28 26.32
CA ALA A 242 -12.20 -9.96 26.33
C ALA A 242 -12.10 -11.40 25.82
N SER A 243 -11.24 -11.64 24.83
CA SER A 243 -11.07 -12.95 24.19
C SER A 243 -10.34 -13.98 25.06
N ALA A 244 -9.54 -13.52 26.02
CA ALA A 244 -8.72 -14.36 26.90
C ALA A 244 -9.54 -15.09 27.97
N SER A 245 -10.67 -14.52 28.38
CA SER A 245 -11.53 -15.02 29.45
C SER A 245 -12.82 -15.66 28.91
N ALA A 246 -13.58 -16.33 29.79
CA ALA A 246 -14.90 -16.84 29.45
C ALA A 246 -15.87 -15.70 29.15
N LEU A 247 -16.76 -15.86 28.17
CA LEU A 247 -17.71 -14.82 27.79
C LEU A 247 -18.75 -14.62 28.90
N THR A 248 -18.83 -13.41 29.45
CA THR A 248 -19.89 -12.98 30.38
C THR A 248 -20.58 -11.73 29.84
N LEU A 249 -21.83 -11.48 30.27
CA LEU A 249 -22.58 -10.29 29.87
C LEU A 249 -21.82 -9.01 30.23
N ASP A 250 -21.27 -8.92 31.45
CA ASP A 250 -20.50 -7.77 31.90
C ASP A 250 -19.25 -7.53 31.05
N MET A 251 -18.57 -8.59 30.61
CA MET A 251 -17.41 -8.46 29.72
C MET A 251 -17.82 -7.95 28.33
N VAL A 252 -18.92 -8.48 27.78
CA VAL A 252 -19.44 -8.02 26.49
C VAL A 252 -19.86 -6.55 26.57
N ASP A 253 -20.43 -6.13 27.70
CA ASP A 253 -20.89 -4.77 27.87
C ASP A 253 -19.75 -3.76 28.08
N ASN A 254 -18.71 -4.16 28.82
CA ASN A 254 -17.63 -3.25 29.22
C ASN A 254 -16.40 -3.28 28.30
N LEU A 255 -16.13 -4.40 27.62
CA LEU A 255 -14.87 -4.61 26.89
C LEU A 255 -15.03 -4.82 25.39
N CYS A 256 -16.22 -5.19 24.91
CA CYS A 256 -16.45 -5.47 23.49
C CYS A 256 -17.04 -4.27 22.75
N TYR A 257 -16.62 -4.12 21.50
CA TYR A 257 -17.31 -3.23 20.57
C TYR A 257 -18.56 -3.93 20.05
N GLN A 258 -19.67 -3.21 19.98
CA GLN A 258 -20.95 -3.72 19.49
C GLN A 258 -21.46 -2.81 18.39
N TYR A 259 -22.12 -3.36 17.38
CA TYR A 259 -22.60 -2.60 16.22
C TYR A 259 -24.01 -3.04 15.84
N ARG A 260 -24.85 -2.07 15.48
CA ARG A 260 -26.23 -2.31 15.04
C ARG A 260 -26.51 -1.57 13.73
N TYR A 261 -27.26 -2.24 12.87
CA TYR A 261 -27.55 -1.80 11.52
C TYR A 261 -29.05 -1.62 11.33
N ASP A 262 -29.44 -0.71 10.44
CA ASP A 262 -30.84 -0.57 10.02
C ASP A 262 -31.21 -1.56 8.90
N GLY A 263 -32.47 -1.49 8.44
CA GLY A 263 -32.99 -2.31 7.34
C GLY A 263 -32.27 -2.12 6.00
N TRP A 264 -31.44 -1.08 5.84
CA TRP A 264 -30.62 -0.83 4.65
C TRP A 264 -29.15 -1.20 4.86
N ASN A 265 -28.84 -1.94 5.93
CA ASN A 265 -27.49 -2.36 6.28
C ASN A 265 -26.52 -1.20 6.56
N ARG A 266 -27.04 -0.06 7.04
CA ARG A 266 -26.23 1.08 7.47
C ARG A 266 -25.99 1.01 8.97
N LEU A 267 -24.77 1.28 9.42
CA LEU A 267 -24.44 1.32 10.85
C LEU A 267 -25.19 2.47 11.53
N VAL A 268 -26.16 2.17 12.39
CA VAL A 268 -26.95 3.18 13.11
C VAL A 268 -26.54 3.32 14.56
N GLU A 269 -25.91 2.30 15.14
CA GLU A 269 -25.38 2.39 16.49
C GLU A 269 -24.08 1.63 16.64
N LYS A 270 -23.16 2.19 17.40
CA LYS A 270 -21.98 1.47 17.86
C LYS A 270 -21.75 1.71 19.34
N LYS A 271 -21.43 0.66 20.09
CA LYS A 271 -20.98 0.76 21.47
C LYS A 271 -19.46 0.67 21.51
N ILE A 272 -18.85 1.64 22.18
CA ILE A 272 -17.40 1.69 22.40
C ILE A 272 -17.14 1.41 23.89
N PRO A 273 -16.30 0.41 24.22
CA PRO A 273 -15.84 0.16 25.59
C PRO A 273 -15.35 1.43 26.29
N GLY A 274 -15.83 1.69 27.50
CA GLY A 274 -15.47 2.89 28.28
C GLY A 274 -16.09 4.21 27.85
N LYS A 275 -16.79 4.27 26.69
CA LYS A 275 -17.51 5.48 26.22
C LYS A 275 -19.03 5.31 26.19
N GLY A 276 -19.52 4.12 25.82
CA GLY A 276 -20.95 3.85 25.67
C GLY A 276 -21.42 3.87 24.20
N TRP A 277 -22.71 4.08 23.99
CA TRP A 277 -23.35 4.06 22.67
C TRP A 277 -23.18 5.39 21.93
N GLU A 278 -22.79 5.31 20.65
CA GLU A 278 -22.87 6.37 19.67
C GLU A 278 -23.94 6.01 18.64
N PHE A 279 -24.71 7.02 18.24
CA PHE A 279 -25.83 6.89 17.31
C PHE A 279 -25.53 7.64 16.03
N MET A 280 -25.87 7.04 14.89
CA MET A 280 -25.76 7.63 13.57
C MET A 280 -27.15 7.76 12.96
N VAL A 281 -27.51 8.98 12.57
CA VAL A 281 -28.76 9.28 11.87
C VAL A 281 -28.41 9.71 10.45
N TYR A 282 -29.01 9.04 9.48
CA TYR A 282 -28.80 9.31 8.06
C TYR A 282 -29.96 10.15 7.52
N ASP A 283 -29.65 11.22 6.80
CA ASP A 283 -30.66 11.98 6.10
C ASP A 283 -31.16 11.23 4.85
N LYS A 284 -32.36 11.59 4.40
CA LYS A 284 -32.90 11.13 3.12
C LYS A 284 -32.40 12.06 2.03
N ARG A 285 -31.09 12.13 1.78
CA ARG A 285 -30.62 12.76 0.56
C ARG A 285 -30.91 11.79 -0.59
N THR A 286 -32.01 12.07 -1.28
CA THR A 286 -32.44 11.39 -2.50
C THR A 286 -31.40 11.61 -3.60
N GLU A 287 -30.89 10.52 -4.17
CA GLU A 287 -30.45 10.51 -5.58
C GLU A 287 -31.66 10.58 -6.51
#